data_AF-A0AAW0F9K3-F1
#
_entry.id   AF-A0AAW0F9K3-F1
#
_cell.length_a   1.000
_cell.length_b   1.000
_cell.length_c   1.000
_cell.angle_alpha   90.00
_cell.angle_beta   90.00
_cell.angle_gamma   90.00
#
_symmetry.space_group_name_H-M   'P 1'
#
loop_
_entity.id
_entity.type
_entity.pdbx_description
1 polymer ?
#
loop_
_entity_poly.entity_id
_entity_poly.type
_entity_poly.pdbx_seq_one_letter_code
_entity_poly.pdbx_strand_id
1 'polypeptide(L)'
;MEARLRDALLVALRNDVEKHRRLRQQCPATPGIVLKVNGTRLRSTVAAPVADRKRSRDAVEATASSTVDDWPSLVLVALASALGQLESDPCDNVEVSTSAAPVMSTASVLGEVSGVEVRHCQLRAAHVCSGGEADAHPVSLEDVLFAEQRPWRSAAAAALPATSSVGLTTLDLECNELGDAGVRVLCNGLLPRLRSLRRLLLASNGITAAGFLYLVNCAATPNTCAAHLPPQLETLGLTNNPLGTGDEEPGDDTPTAEVWCAAFRALVRSLAPTLRRLHLNHAGLNAQVVLHVVQTLFECVGHQRAPCTFDMVYLRANAVADTEAALRLLLSGVSREDAATLTHFCRTHVSL
;
A
#
# COMPACT_ATOMS: atom_id res chain seq x y z
N MET A 1 1.73 14.40 24.46
CA MET A 1 2.42 13.74 23.34
C MET A 1 1.67 13.94 22.04
N GLU A 2 0.37 13.63 22.02
CA GLU A 2 -0.53 13.82 20.87
C GLU A 2 -0.43 15.21 20.23
N ALA A 3 -0.47 16.30 20.99
CA ALA A 3 -0.33 17.66 20.45
C ALA A 3 0.99 17.85 19.67
N ARG A 4 2.12 17.37 20.21
CA ARG A 4 3.43 17.42 19.53
C ARG A 4 3.44 16.58 18.26
N LEU A 5 2.77 15.42 18.29
CA LEU A 5 2.65 14.53 17.13
C LEU A 5 1.82 15.18 16.03
N ARG A 6 0.66 15.76 16.39
CA ARG A 6 -0.20 16.54 15.50
C ARG A 6 0.56 17.72 14.89
N ASP A 7 1.29 18.47 15.68
CA ASP A 7 2.04 19.64 15.18
C ASP A 7 3.16 19.19 14.22
N ALA A 8 3.86 18.09 14.52
CA ALA A 8 4.86 17.50 13.62
C ALA A 8 4.24 17.02 12.29
N LEU A 9 3.08 16.35 12.35
CA LEU A 9 2.31 15.93 11.18
C LEU A 9 1.82 17.13 10.37
N LEU A 10 1.29 18.15 11.02
CA LEU A 10 0.81 19.37 10.38
C LEU A 10 1.94 20.06 9.62
N VAL A 11 3.13 20.18 10.23
CA VAL A 11 4.32 20.73 9.54
C VAL A 11 4.71 19.87 8.34
N ALA A 12 4.75 18.55 8.49
CA ALA A 12 5.09 17.64 7.40
C ALA A 12 4.11 17.76 6.23
N LEU A 13 2.81 17.72 6.50
CA LEU A 13 1.75 17.82 5.50
C LEU A 13 1.72 19.20 4.83
N ARG A 14 1.94 20.30 5.58
CA ARG A 14 2.09 21.65 5.00
C ARG A 14 3.24 21.72 4.02
N ASN A 15 4.38 21.10 4.35
CA ASN A 15 5.53 21.06 3.46
C ASN A 15 5.23 20.26 2.18
N ASP A 16 4.50 19.15 2.28
CA ASP A 16 4.07 18.36 1.12
C ASP A 16 3.10 19.16 0.22
N VAL A 17 2.12 19.85 0.81
CA VAL A 17 1.18 20.74 0.10
C VAL A 17 1.93 21.85 -0.63
N GLU A 18 2.85 22.54 0.05
CA GLU A 18 3.61 23.64 -0.53
C GLU A 18 4.58 23.17 -1.63
N LYS A 19 5.22 22.01 -1.43
CA LYS A 19 6.06 21.38 -2.45
C LYS A 19 5.24 21.04 -3.70
N HIS A 20 4.05 20.47 -3.53
CA HIS A 20 3.17 20.13 -4.64
C HIS A 20 2.68 21.38 -5.38
N ARG A 21 2.29 22.42 -4.64
CA ARG A 21 1.89 23.72 -5.20
C ARG A 21 2.97 24.30 -6.12
N ARG A 22 4.23 24.28 -5.69
CA ARG A 22 5.38 24.73 -6.51
C ARG A 22 5.57 23.88 -7.77
N LEU A 23 5.45 22.55 -7.64
CA LEU A 23 5.56 21.65 -8.79
C LEU A 23 4.42 21.88 -9.80
N ARG A 24 3.19 22.07 -9.34
CA ARG A 24 2.02 22.39 -10.19
C ARG A 24 2.18 23.71 -10.93
N GLN A 25 2.74 24.73 -10.28
CA GLN A 25 3.06 26.01 -10.92
C GLN A 25 4.10 25.87 -12.04
N GLN A 26 5.09 25.00 -11.87
CA GLN A 26 6.13 24.74 -12.87
C GLN A 26 5.65 23.81 -14.00
N CYS A 27 4.78 22.85 -13.68
CA CYS A 27 4.30 21.85 -14.63
C CYS A 27 2.80 21.55 -14.42
N PRO A 28 1.92 22.04 -15.32
CA PRO A 28 0.47 21.75 -15.27
C PRO A 28 0.10 20.27 -15.44
N ALA A 29 1.05 19.41 -15.82
CA ALA A 29 0.87 17.96 -15.93
C ALA A 29 1.37 17.20 -14.68
N THR A 30 1.72 17.90 -13.59
CA THR A 30 2.20 17.25 -12.36
C THR A 30 1.16 16.23 -11.84
N PRO A 31 1.55 14.97 -11.58
CA PRO A 31 0.67 13.96 -10.98
C PRO A 31 0.12 14.42 -9.62
N GLY A 32 -1.02 13.89 -9.20
CA GLY A 32 -1.62 14.25 -7.92
C GLY A 32 -0.69 14.02 -6.71
N ILE A 33 -0.94 14.75 -5.62
CA ILE A 33 -0.13 14.69 -4.41
C ILE A 33 -0.30 13.35 -3.70
N VAL A 34 0.77 12.87 -3.06
CA VAL A 34 0.76 11.70 -2.19
C VAL A 34 1.09 12.16 -0.77
N LEU A 35 0.18 11.95 0.17
CA LEU A 35 0.38 12.31 1.58
C LEU A 35 1.23 11.25 2.27
N LYS A 36 2.30 11.67 2.94
CA LYS A 36 3.28 10.75 3.53
C LYS A 36 3.31 10.83 5.05
N VAL A 37 3.11 9.68 5.69
CA VAL A 37 3.19 9.50 7.13
C VAL A 37 4.24 8.43 7.41
N ASN A 38 5.28 8.81 8.14
CA ASN A 38 6.37 7.93 8.52
C ASN A 38 6.53 7.90 10.04
N GLY A 39 6.10 6.80 10.66
CA GLY A 39 6.02 6.70 12.11
C GLY A 39 7.38 6.71 12.82
N THR A 40 8.46 6.22 12.22
CA THR A 40 9.80 6.31 12.83
C THR A 40 10.29 7.76 12.91
N ARG A 41 10.10 8.55 11.84
CA ARG A 41 10.42 9.98 11.84
C ARG A 41 9.54 10.76 12.82
N LEU A 42 8.27 10.42 12.92
CA LEU A 42 7.37 11.05 13.89
C LEU A 42 7.79 10.75 15.33
N ARG A 43 8.08 9.48 15.61
CA ARG A 43 8.54 9.04 16.94
C ARG A 43 9.85 9.74 17.33
N SER A 44 10.81 9.86 16.42
CA SER A 44 12.06 10.61 16.69
C SER A 44 11.81 12.10 16.92
N THR A 45 10.91 12.72 16.17
CA THR A 45 10.58 14.16 16.29
C THR A 45 9.91 14.48 17.63
N VAL A 46 9.02 13.59 18.09
CA VAL A 46 8.30 13.78 19.36
C VAL A 46 9.18 13.40 20.56
N ALA A 47 10.12 12.47 20.40
CA ALA A 47 11.07 12.09 21.44
C ALA A 47 12.20 13.11 21.66
N ALA A 48 12.49 13.99 20.68
CA ALA A 48 13.52 15.01 20.83
C ALA A 48 13.20 15.95 22.02
N PRO A 49 14.15 16.22 22.94
CA PRO A 49 13.95 17.19 24.00
C PRO A 49 13.71 18.57 23.40
N VAL A 50 12.72 19.30 23.93
CA VAL A 50 12.51 20.70 23.56
C VAL A 50 13.79 21.44 23.90
N ALA A 51 14.46 22.03 22.92
CA ALA A 51 15.74 22.70 23.11
C ALA A 51 15.55 23.92 24.03
N ASP A 52 15.73 23.71 25.32
CA ASP A 52 15.95 24.78 26.27
C ASP A 52 17.34 25.37 25.98
N ARG A 53 17.39 26.64 25.60
CA ARG A 53 18.63 27.38 25.39
C ARG A 53 19.33 27.58 26.75
N LYS A 54 20.08 26.60 27.24
CA LYS A 54 21.36 26.72 27.99
C LYS A 54 21.61 25.51 28.90
N ARG A 55 22.85 25.00 28.80
CA ARG A 55 23.58 24.11 29.74
C ARG A 55 22.94 22.72 29.88
N SER A 56 23.64 21.61 29.79
CA SER A 56 25.02 21.28 30.12
C SER A 56 25.37 19.98 29.38
N ARG A 57 26.66 19.79 29.07
CA ARG A 57 27.22 18.48 28.72
C ARG A 57 26.98 17.50 29.88
N ASP A 58 26.92 16.23 29.51
CA ASP A 58 26.94 15.00 30.32
C ASP A 58 25.57 14.37 30.68
N ALA A 59 25.17 13.38 29.86
CA ALA A 59 24.43 12.15 30.24
C ALA A 59 24.11 11.37 28.94
N VAL A 60 24.94 10.38 28.57
CA VAL A 60 24.64 8.94 28.65
C VAL A 60 23.46 8.52 27.77
N GLU A 61 23.76 7.67 26.78
CA GLU A 61 22.82 6.84 26.02
C GLU A 61 21.80 6.19 26.96
N ALA A 62 20.61 6.78 27.04
CA ALA A 62 19.45 6.15 27.64
C ALA A 62 18.52 5.75 26.49
N THR A 63 18.50 4.45 26.22
CA THR A 63 17.47 3.74 25.47
C THR A 63 16.08 4.15 25.96
N ALA A 64 15.43 5.06 25.24
CA ALA A 64 14.04 5.43 25.51
C ALA A 64 13.11 4.36 24.94
N SER A 65 13.06 3.21 25.61
CA SER A 65 11.88 2.35 25.64
C SER A 65 10.78 3.10 26.42
N SER A 66 10.14 4.06 25.76
CA SER A 66 8.78 4.47 26.13
C SER A 66 7.88 3.89 25.04
N THR A 67 7.44 2.66 25.28
CA THR A 67 6.28 2.12 24.59
C THR A 67 5.11 2.99 24.99
N VAL A 68 4.75 3.90 24.10
CA VAL A 68 3.43 4.50 24.14
C VAL A 68 2.53 3.35 23.73
N ASP A 69 1.81 2.78 24.69
CA ASP A 69 1.10 1.51 24.55
C ASP A 69 0.08 1.50 23.39
N ASP A 70 -0.29 2.68 22.88
CA ASP A 70 -1.17 2.86 21.72
C ASP A 70 -0.63 3.87 20.69
N TRP A 71 0.64 3.71 20.28
CA TRP A 71 1.26 4.52 19.23
C TRP A 71 0.45 4.62 17.92
N PRO A 72 -0.13 3.54 17.37
CA PRO A 72 -0.82 3.60 16.09
C PRO A 72 -2.10 4.44 16.16
N SER A 73 -2.90 4.32 17.22
CA SER A 73 -4.11 5.15 17.39
C SER A 73 -3.75 6.63 17.57
N LEU A 74 -2.69 6.94 18.31
CA LEU A 74 -2.22 8.33 18.43
C LEU A 74 -1.82 8.93 17.08
N VAL A 75 -1.17 8.15 16.21
CA VAL A 75 -0.82 8.59 14.86
C VAL A 75 -2.08 8.89 14.05
N LEU A 76 -3.09 8.01 14.09
CA LEU A 76 -4.33 8.20 13.32
C LEU A 76 -5.16 9.38 13.82
N VAL A 77 -5.30 9.55 15.15
CA VAL A 77 -5.96 10.70 15.76
C VAL A 77 -5.24 12.01 15.39
N ALA A 78 -3.91 12.03 15.53
CA ALA A 78 -3.11 13.20 15.20
C ALA A 78 -3.17 13.52 13.69
N LEU A 79 -3.19 12.50 12.82
CA LEU A 79 -3.34 12.65 11.38
C LEU A 79 -4.72 13.21 11.02
N ALA A 80 -5.79 12.68 11.60
CA ALA A 80 -7.15 13.18 11.41
C ALA A 80 -7.25 14.66 11.79
N SER A 81 -6.70 15.02 12.96
CA SER A 81 -6.69 16.38 13.47
C SER A 81 -5.85 17.33 12.61
N ALA A 82 -4.66 16.91 12.18
CA ALA A 82 -3.79 17.73 11.32
C ALA A 82 -4.42 18.00 9.95
N LEU A 83 -5.06 16.99 9.34
CA LEU A 83 -5.79 17.17 8.08
C LEU A 83 -7.00 18.10 8.26
N GLY A 84 -7.77 17.95 9.34
CA GLY A 84 -8.89 18.86 9.63
C GLY A 84 -8.44 20.32 9.79
N GLN A 85 -7.26 20.57 10.36
CA GLN A 85 -6.69 21.91 10.44
C GLN A 85 -6.26 22.45 9.07
N LEU A 86 -5.67 21.63 8.21
CA LEU A 86 -5.30 22.03 6.84
C LEU A 86 -6.51 22.34 5.98
N GLU A 87 -7.60 21.60 6.16
CA GLU A 87 -8.87 21.79 5.46
C GLU A 87 -9.57 23.07 5.91
N SER A 88 -9.40 23.44 7.17
CA SER A 88 -9.98 24.65 7.77
C SER A 88 -9.08 25.89 7.62
N ASP A 89 -7.84 25.74 7.13
CA ASP A 89 -6.82 26.80 7.12
C ASP A 89 -7.23 27.93 6.16
N PRO A 90 -7.58 29.13 6.66
CA PRO A 90 -8.12 30.22 5.86
C PRO A 90 -7.05 31.01 5.10
N CYS A 91 -5.86 30.45 4.87
CA CYS A 91 -4.76 31.06 4.11
C CYS A 91 -5.06 31.35 2.62
N ASP A 92 -6.33 31.42 2.24
CA ASP A 92 -6.83 32.04 1.01
C ASP A 92 -6.91 33.58 1.09
N ASN A 93 -6.56 34.19 2.21
CA ASN A 93 -6.51 35.65 2.38
C ASN A 93 -5.07 36.21 2.39
N VAL A 94 -4.31 36.07 1.30
CA VAL A 94 -3.14 36.94 1.05
C VAL A 94 -3.08 37.37 -0.42
N GLU A 95 -3.54 38.60 -0.60
CA GLU A 95 -3.08 39.64 -1.52
C GLU A 95 -3.22 39.44 -3.03
N VAL A 96 -4.20 40.19 -3.55
CA VAL A 96 -4.20 40.81 -4.87
C VAL A 96 -2.89 41.58 -5.06
N SER A 97 -1.85 40.90 -5.55
CA SER A 97 -0.70 41.52 -6.18
C SER A 97 -0.83 41.32 -7.67
N THR A 98 -1.10 42.43 -8.36
CA THR A 98 -1.24 42.52 -9.80
C THR A 98 0.00 41.97 -10.50
N SER A 99 -0.19 40.93 -11.33
CA SER A 99 0.74 40.29 -12.30
C SER A 99 1.27 38.87 -12.01
N ALA A 100 0.83 38.17 -10.97
CA ALA A 100 1.15 36.75 -10.79
C ALA A 100 -0.08 35.85 -11.03
N ALA A 101 0.13 34.67 -11.63
CA ALA A 101 -0.91 33.66 -11.84
C ALA A 101 -1.55 33.25 -10.48
N PRO A 102 -2.86 32.95 -10.43
CA PRO A 102 -3.55 32.63 -9.19
C PRO A 102 -2.91 31.42 -8.50
N VAL A 103 -2.54 31.59 -7.22
CA VAL A 103 -1.93 30.54 -6.39
C VAL A 103 -3.03 29.57 -5.95
N MET A 104 -2.81 28.26 -6.11
CA MET A 104 -3.77 27.25 -5.68
C MET A 104 -3.95 27.26 -4.15
N SER A 105 -5.21 27.29 -3.70
CA SER A 105 -5.56 27.15 -2.29
C SER A 105 -5.12 25.80 -1.72
N THR A 106 -4.94 25.72 -0.40
CA THR A 106 -4.63 24.45 0.27
C THR A 106 -5.73 23.40 0.03
N ALA A 107 -7.00 23.81 0.06
CA ALA A 107 -8.13 22.93 -0.26
C ALA A 107 -8.06 22.39 -1.70
N SER A 108 -7.67 23.22 -2.67
CA SER A 108 -7.50 22.79 -4.06
C SER A 108 -6.35 21.79 -4.22
N VAL A 109 -5.21 22.01 -3.54
CA VAL A 109 -4.09 21.05 -3.53
C VAL A 109 -4.50 19.73 -2.88
N LEU A 110 -5.22 19.78 -1.75
CA LEU A 110 -5.72 18.57 -1.10
C LEU A 110 -6.77 17.85 -1.97
N GLY A 111 -7.54 18.57 -2.79
CA GLY A 111 -8.43 17.96 -3.79
C GLY A 111 -7.69 17.13 -4.85
N GLU A 112 -6.40 17.37 -5.06
CA GLU A 112 -5.53 16.60 -5.97
C GLU A 112 -4.84 15.41 -5.28
N VAL A 113 -5.18 15.09 -4.02
CA VAL A 113 -4.62 13.93 -3.32
C VAL A 113 -5.00 12.65 -4.07
N SER A 114 -3.97 11.99 -4.57
CA SER A 114 -4.06 10.77 -5.37
C SER A 114 -3.46 9.56 -4.67
N GLY A 115 -2.80 9.76 -3.53
CA GLY A 115 -2.20 8.67 -2.77
C GLY A 115 -2.02 8.98 -1.29
N VAL A 116 -1.99 7.92 -0.48
CA VAL A 116 -1.60 8.00 0.92
C VAL A 116 -0.59 6.90 1.22
N GLU A 117 0.51 7.30 1.86
CA GLU A 117 1.55 6.41 2.40
C GLU A 117 1.52 6.51 3.93
N VAL A 118 1.20 5.43 4.63
CA VAL A 118 1.27 5.34 6.09
C VAL A 118 2.19 4.19 6.48
N ARG A 119 3.45 4.52 6.76
CA ARG A 119 4.52 3.53 6.95
C ARG A 119 5.12 3.62 8.35
N HIS A 120 5.63 2.51 8.87
CA HIS A 120 6.30 2.44 10.17
C HIS A 120 5.46 2.97 11.34
N CYS A 121 4.13 2.85 11.25
CA CYS A 121 3.21 3.35 12.27
C CYS A 121 2.71 2.23 13.19
N GLN A 122 3.14 0.98 12.95
CA GLN A 122 2.72 -0.21 13.70
C GLN A 122 1.20 -0.44 13.59
N LEU A 123 0.60 -0.06 12.45
CA LEU A 123 -0.83 -0.30 12.22
C LEU A 123 -1.12 -1.80 12.23
N ARG A 124 -2.19 -2.17 12.92
CA ARG A 124 -2.75 -3.54 12.99
C ARG A 124 -4.15 -3.55 12.37
N ALA A 125 -4.74 -4.74 12.22
CA ALA A 125 -6.09 -4.92 11.67
C ALA A 125 -7.14 -3.95 12.27
N ALA A 126 -7.13 -3.78 13.60
CA ALA A 126 -8.07 -2.92 14.32
C ALA A 126 -7.96 -1.41 14.00
N HIS A 127 -6.86 -0.99 13.36
CA HIS A 127 -6.63 0.40 12.97
C HIS A 127 -7.01 0.69 11.52
N VAL A 128 -7.38 -0.33 10.72
CA VAL A 128 -7.65 -0.17 9.28
C VAL A 128 -9.10 0.24 9.03
N CYS A 129 -10.05 -0.48 9.62
CA CYS A 129 -11.49 -0.20 9.52
C CYS A 129 -12.11 -0.22 10.90
N SER A 130 -13.13 0.61 11.10
CA SER A 130 -13.96 0.63 12.30
C SER A 130 -14.79 -0.66 12.37
N GLY A 131 -14.28 -1.69 13.06
CA GLY A 131 -15.05 -2.89 13.39
C GLY A 131 -16.06 -2.57 14.49
N GLY A 132 -17.28 -3.10 14.38
CA GLY A 132 -18.36 -2.92 15.37
C GLY A 132 -18.14 -3.62 16.72
N GLU A 133 -16.89 -3.84 17.13
CA GLU A 133 -16.54 -4.45 18.42
C GLU A 133 -16.46 -3.41 19.54
N ALA A 134 -16.71 -3.85 20.78
CA ALA A 134 -16.87 -3.02 21.97
C ALA A 134 -15.57 -2.31 22.43
N ASP A 135 -14.41 -2.72 21.93
CA ASP A 135 -13.09 -2.10 22.17
C ASP A 135 -12.67 -1.18 21.00
N ALA A 136 -13.60 -0.34 20.53
CA ALA A 136 -13.38 0.53 19.39
C ALA A 136 -12.20 1.51 19.63
N HIS A 137 -11.12 1.37 18.85
CA HIS A 137 -10.11 2.42 18.74
C HIS A 137 -10.77 3.70 18.19
N PRO A 138 -10.40 4.88 18.71
CA PRO A 138 -11.18 6.09 18.48
C PRO A 138 -11.21 6.57 17.03
N VAL A 139 -10.19 6.24 16.23
CA VAL A 139 -10.06 6.64 14.83
C VAL A 139 -9.35 5.55 14.04
N SER A 140 -9.99 5.03 13.00
CA SER A 140 -9.40 4.10 12.03
C SER A 140 -8.88 4.83 10.79
N LEU A 141 -8.04 4.16 9.99
CA LEU A 141 -7.57 4.68 8.71
C LEU A 141 -8.75 4.95 7.76
N GLU A 142 -9.78 4.10 7.79
CA GLU A 142 -11.03 4.33 7.06
C GLU A 142 -11.66 5.68 7.44
N ASP A 143 -11.78 5.98 8.74
CA ASP A 143 -12.32 7.26 9.21
C ASP A 143 -11.48 8.44 8.71
N VAL A 144 -10.15 8.31 8.73
CA VAL A 144 -9.25 9.35 8.23
C VAL A 144 -9.43 9.60 6.74
N LEU A 145 -9.47 8.54 5.93
CA LEU A 145 -9.49 8.64 4.46
C LEU A 145 -10.86 9.04 3.91
N PHE A 146 -11.93 8.62 4.59
CA PHE A 146 -13.30 8.79 4.14
C PHE A 146 -14.10 9.81 4.94
N ALA A 147 -13.50 10.65 5.78
CA ALA A 147 -14.23 11.74 6.45
C ALA A 147 -14.96 12.66 5.44
N GLU A 148 -16.16 13.13 5.76
CA GLU A 148 -17.04 13.89 4.83
C GLU A 148 -16.41 15.14 4.24
N GLN A 149 -15.61 15.82 5.05
CA GLN A 149 -14.91 17.04 4.71
C GLN A 149 -13.68 16.83 3.81
N ARG A 150 -13.28 15.59 3.51
CA ARG A 150 -12.07 15.34 2.70
C ARG A 150 -12.25 15.87 1.27
N PRO A 151 -11.40 16.80 0.80
CA PRO A 151 -11.55 17.41 -0.52
C PRO A 151 -11.25 16.45 -1.68
N TRP A 152 -10.51 15.36 -1.43
CA TRP A 152 -10.28 14.28 -2.41
C TRP A 152 -11.44 13.29 -2.54
N ARG A 153 -12.51 13.47 -1.74
CA ARG A 153 -13.78 12.79 -2.00
C ARG A 153 -14.46 13.49 -3.17
N SER A 154 -14.56 12.82 -4.31
CA SER A 154 -15.34 13.34 -5.43
C SER A 154 -16.84 13.24 -5.12
N ALA A 155 -17.56 14.37 -5.24
CA ALA A 155 -19.02 14.42 -5.15
C ALA A 155 -19.74 13.66 -6.29
N ALA A 156 -19.02 13.25 -7.35
CA ALA A 156 -19.59 12.54 -8.49
C ALA A 156 -20.11 11.11 -8.15
N ALA A 157 -19.89 10.62 -6.93
CA ALA A 157 -20.40 9.33 -6.46
C ALA A 157 -21.83 9.38 -5.88
N ALA A 158 -22.56 10.50 -6.02
CA ALA A 158 -23.92 10.66 -5.50
C ALA A 158 -25.01 9.85 -6.26
N ALA A 159 -24.66 9.15 -7.35
CA ALA A 159 -25.63 8.41 -8.18
C ALA A 159 -25.69 6.89 -7.90
N LEU A 160 -24.91 6.36 -6.96
CA LEU A 160 -25.03 4.98 -6.47
C LEU A 160 -25.25 5.01 -4.95
N PRO A 161 -26.10 4.13 -4.38
CA PRO A 161 -26.37 4.18 -2.96
C PRO A 161 -25.07 3.90 -2.18
N ALA A 162 -24.62 4.90 -1.42
CA ALA A 162 -23.68 4.81 -0.31
C ALA A 162 -22.26 4.26 -0.56
N THR A 163 -21.63 4.47 -1.72
CA THR A 163 -20.17 4.27 -1.85
C THR A 163 -19.49 5.52 -2.36
N SER A 164 -19.05 6.39 -1.46
CA SER A 164 -18.15 7.51 -1.76
C SER A 164 -16.86 6.96 -2.41
N SER A 165 -16.77 6.98 -3.74
CA SER A 165 -15.54 6.57 -4.43
C SER A 165 -14.49 7.65 -4.21
N VAL A 166 -13.43 7.31 -3.49
CA VAL A 166 -12.27 8.18 -3.30
C VAL A 166 -11.34 8.01 -4.50
N GLY A 167 -10.90 9.12 -5.10
CA GLY A 167 -10.01 9.13 -6.28
C GLY A 167 -8.57 8.70 -6.00
N LEU A 168 -8.31 8.02 -4.87
CA LEU A 168 -6.99 7.53 -4.51
C LEU A 168 -6.57 6.43 -5.48
N THR A 169 -5.43 6.67 -6.11
CA THR A 169 -4.73 5.73 -7.00
C THR A 169 -3.67 4.94 -6.27
N THR A 170 -3.23 5.36 -5.09
CA THR A 170 -2.13 4.74 -4.34
C THR A 170 -2.46 4.61 -2.86
N LEU A 171 -2.29 3.39 -2.33
CA LEU A 171 -2.34 3.10 -0.91
C LEU A 171 -1.08 2.30 -0.57
N ASP A 172 -0.20 2.91 0.22
CA ASP A 172 1.03 2.30 0.73
C ASP A 172 0.91 2.18 2.25
N LEU A 173 0.86 0.93 2.72
CA LEU A 173 0.84 0.57 4.14
C LEU A 173 2.07 -0.26 4.50
N GLU A 174 3.18 -0.08 3.77
CA GLU A 174 4.41 -0.84 3.99
C GLU A 174 4.96 -0.61 5.41
N CYS A 175 5.61 -1.64 5.96
CA CYS A 175 6.27 -1.61 7.26
C CYS A 175 5.29 -1.30 8.42
N ASN A 176 4.17 -2.02 8.48
CA ASN A 176 3.26 -2.04 9.62
C ASN A 176 3.11 -3.48 10.16
N GLU A 177 2.10 -3.73 10.98
CA GLU A 177 1.85 -5.00 11.67
C GLU A 177 0.46 -5.54 11.29
N LEU A 178 0.09 -5.44 10.01
CA LEU A 178 -1.27 -5.79 9.56
C LEU A 178 -1.58 -7.28 9.73
N GLY A 179 -0.63 -8.15 9.37
CA GLY A 179 -0.82 -9.60 9.31
C GLY A 179 -1.98 -10.03 8.41
N ASP A 180 -2.35 -11.30 8.48
CA ASP A 180 -3.46 -11.86 7.71
C ASP A 180 -4.82 -11.25 8.11
N ALA A 181 -4.98 -10.90 9.39
CA ALA A 181 -6.17 -10.22 9.89
C ALA A 181 -6.35 -8.85 9.24
N GLY A 182 -5.27 -8.09 9.07
CA GLY A 182 -5.31 -6.78 8.39
C GLY A 182 -5.67 -6.91 6.92
N VAL A 183 -5.20 -7.97 6.23
CA VAL A 183 -5.63 -8.27 4.85
C VAL A 183 -7.12 -8.55 4.78
N ARG A 184 -7.69 -9.32 5.71
CA ARG A 184 -9.14 -9.57 5.76
C ARG A 184 -9.94 -8.29 5.92
N VAL A 185 -9.52 -7.43 6.85
CA VAL A 185 -10.18 -6.13 7.09
C VAL A 185 -10.06 -5.22 5.86
N LEU A 186 -8.89 -5.15 5.22
CA LEU A 186 -8.69 -4.41 3.98
C LEU A 186 -9.64 -4.87 2.87
N CYS A 187 -9.72 -6.19 2.62
CA CYS A 187 -10.55 -6.75 1.58
C CYS A 187 -12.06 -6.57 1.85
N ASN A 188 -12.49 -6.63 3.11
CA ASN A 188 -13.91 -6.55 3.47
C ASN A 188 -14.43 -5.11 3.63
N GLY A 189 -13.58 -4.16 4.00
CA GLY A 189 -13.97 -2.78 4.29
C GLY A 189 -13.36 -1.75 3.34
N LEU A 190 -12.04 -1.54 3.45
CA LEU A 190 -11.36 -0.41 2.82
C LEU A 190 -11.28 -0.52 1.27
N LEU A 191 -10.80 -1.66 0.76
CA LEU A 191 -10.52 -1.85 -0.67
C LEU A 191 -11.76 -1.78 -1.57
N PRO A 192 -12.95 -2.31 -1.19
CA PRO A 192 -14.19 -2.14 -1.94
C PRO A 192 -14.54 -0.68 -2.28
N ARG A 193 -14.13 0.26 -1.43
CA ARG A 193 -14.42 1.70 -1.57
C ARG A 193 -13.37 2.45 -2.41
N LEU A 194 -12.20 1.84 -2.67
CA LEU A 194 -11.07 2.44 -3.39
C LEU A 194 -11.06 2.01 -4.87
N ARG A 195 -12.14 2.28 -5.59
CA ARG A 195 -12.36 1.78 -6.98
C ARG A 195 -11.35 2.29 -8.01
N SER A 196 -10.69 3.42 -7.75
CA SER A 196 -9.65 4.02 -8.59
C SER A 196 -8.22 3.61 -8.21
N LEU A 197 -8.06 2.71 -7.23
CA LEU A 197 -6.75 2.31 -6.75
C LEU A 197 -5.99 1.54 -7.83
N ARG A 198 -4.77 2.01 -8.12
CA ARG A 198 -3.83 1.39 -9.07
C ARG A 198 -2.65 0.74 -8.37
N ARG A 199 -2.28 1.22 -7.19
CA ARG A 199 -1.13 0.69 -6.43
C ARG A 199 -1.55 0.37 -5.00
N LEU A 200 -1.37 -0.89 -4.62
CA LEU A 200 -1.54 -1.39 -3.26
C LEU A 200 -0.22 -1.98 -2.80
N LEU A 201 0.42 -1.33 -1.82
CA LEU A 201 1.74 -1.73 -1.30
C LEU A 201 1.60 -2.15 0.17
N LEU A 202 1.91 -3.42 0.44
CA LEU A 202 1.74 -4.09 1.74
C LEU A 202 3.04 -4.78 2.18
N ALA A 203 4.19 -4.36 1.66
CA ALA A 203 5.48 -4.94 2.01
C ALA A 203 5.75 -4.88 3.53
N SER A 204 6.43 -5.88 4.10
CA SER A 204 6.79 -5.92 5.52
C SER A 204 5.61 -5.72 6.47
N ASN A 205 4.59 -6.57 6.35
CA ASN A 205 3.39 -6.54 7.20
C ASN A 205 3.12 -7.85 7.95
N GLY A 206 4.01 -8.85 7.84
CA GLY A 206 3.80 -10.18 8.44
C GLY A 206 2.65 -10.95 7.78
N ILE A 207 2.40 -10.72 6.48
CA ILE A 207 1.36 -11.43 5.73
C ILE A 207 1.89 -12.83 5.37
N THR A 208 1.14 -13.86 5.74
CA THR A 208 1.49 -15.25 5.43
C THR A 208 0.80 -15.71 4.15
N ALA A 209 0.99 -16.97 3.78
CA ALA A 209 0.20 -17.61 2.74
C ALA A 209 -1.31 -17.44 2.94
N ALA A 210 -1.81 -17.54 4.18
CA ALA A 210 -3.24 -17.46 4.46
C ALA A 210 -3.82 -16.08 4.10
N GLY A 211 -3.12 -15.00 4.42
CA GLY A 211 -3.51 -13.65 4.03
C GLY A 211 -3.46 -13.44 2.52
N PHE A 212 -2.41 -13.91 1.84
CA PHE A 212 -2.34 -13.81 0.38
C PHE A 212 -3.46 -14.59 -0.33
N LEU A 213 -3.73 -15.82 0.09
CA LEU A 213 -4.81 -16.63 -0.46
C LEU A 213 -6.16 -15.97 -0.24
N TYR A 214 -6.38 -15.34 0.92
CA TYR A 214 -7.59 -14.55 1.18
C TYR A 214 -7.72 -13.37 0.21
N LEU A 215 -6.64 -12.59 0.05
CA LEU A 215 -6.60 -11.43 -0.84
C LEU A 215 -6.98 -11.81 -2.28
N VAL A 216 -6.44 -12.91 -2.77
CA VAL A 216 -6.69 -13.42 -4.11
C VAL A 216 -8.12 -13.99 -4.24
N ASN A 217 -8.61 -14.70 -3.23
CA ASN A 217 -9.95 -15.28 -3.28
C ASN A 217 -11.03 -14.18 -3.33
N CYS A 218 -10.84 -13.07 -2.61
CA CYS A 218 -11.69 -11.89 -2.73
C CYS A 218 -11.71 -11.32 -4.16
N ALA A 219 -10.63 -11.49 -4.92
CA ALA A 219 -10.57 -11.05 -6.32
C ALA A 219 -11.34 -12.00 -7.27
N ALA A 220 -11.48 -13.28 -6.90
CA ALA A 220 -12.09 -14.32 -7.72
C ALA A 220 -13.62 -14.39 -7.64
N THR A 221 -14.25 -13.81 -6.62
CA THR A 221 -15.70 -13.86 -6.39
C THR A 221 -16.36 -12.47 -6.40
N PRO A 222 -16.33 -11.72 -7.52
CA PRO A 222 -16.82 -10.34 -7.57
C PRO A 222 -18.34 -10.18 -7.41
N ASN A 223 -19.12 -11.27 -7.55
CA ASN A 223 -20.59 -11.21 -7.61
C ASN A 223 -21.32 -11.78 -6.38
N THR A 224 -20.60 -12.25 -5.35
CA THR A 224 -21.22 -12.94 -4.20
C THR A 224 -20.79 -12.43 -2.83
N CYS A 225 -19.79 -11.53 -2.74
CA CYS A 225 -19.29 -10.99 -1.47
C CYS A 225 -19.07 -9.48 -1.54
N ALA A 226 -19.25 -8.78 -0.41
CA ALA A 226 -18.89 -7.37 -0.24
C ALA A 226 -17.37 -7.12 -0.43
N ALA A 227 -16.57 -8.17 -0.29
CA ALA A 227 -15.12 -8.14 -0.38
C ALA A 227 -14.62 -8.31 -1.82
N HIS A 228 -13.87 -7.33 -2.31
CA HIS A 228 -13.25 -7.41 -3.63
C HIS A 228 -12.01 -6.51 -3.73
N LEU A 229 -11.07 -6.90 -4.60
CA LEU A 229 -9.94 -6.04 -4.95
C LEU A 229 -10.39 -4.87 -5.83
N PRO A 230 -9.68 -3.73 -5.80
CA PRO A 230 -9.93 -2.63 -6.73
C PRO A 230 -9.77 -3.10 -8.18
N PRO A 231 -10.76 -2.83 -9.06
CA PRO A 231 -10.75 -3.37 -10.43
C PRO A 231 -9.65 -2.76 -11.32
N GLN A 232 -9.08 -1.61 -10.92
CA GLN A 232 -8.05 -0.91 -11.66
C GLN A 232 -6.63 -1.18 -11.14
N LEU A 233 -6.44 -2.18 -10.29
CA LEU A 233 -5.16 -2.43 -9.65
C LEU A 233 -4.07 -2.84 -10.66
N GLU A 234 -3.01 -2.04 -10.73
CA GLU A 234 -1.87 -2.24 -11.64
C GLU A 234 -0.64 -2.80 -10.92
N THR A 235 -0.46 -2.46 -9.64
CA THR A 235 0.69 -2.88 -8.83
C THR A 235 0.21 -3.45 -7.51
N LEU A 236 0.61 -4.71 -7.23
CA LEU A 236 0.44 -5.37 -5.94
C LEU A 236 1.82 -5.62 -5.32
N GLY A 237 2.09 -4.96 -4.20
CA GLY A 237 3.34 -5.07 -3.47
C GLY A 237 3.20 -5.92 -2.20
N LEU A 238 3.90 -7.04 -2.13
CA LEU A 238 3.91 -7.96 -0.99
C LEU A 238 5.34 -8.34 -0.56
N THR A 239 6.33 -7.54 -0.96
CA THR A 239 7.75 -7.79 -0.65
C THR A 239 8.01 -7.93 0.85
N ASN A 240 8.94 -8.80 1.24
CA ASN A 240 9.32 -8.99 2.63
C ASN A 240 8.13 -9.36 3.54
N ASN A 241 7.29 -10.29 3.07
CA ASN A 241 6.24 -10.93 3.85
C ASN A 241 6.49 -12.45 3.84
N PRO A 242 6.26 -13.16 4.95
CA PRO A 242 6.52 -14.60 5.07
C PRO A 242 5.46 -15.44 4.34
N LEU A 243 5.34 -15.26 3.02
CA LEU A 243 4.36 -15.96 2.20
C LEU A 243 4.67 -17.45 2.10
N GLY A 244 5.95 -17.81 1.93
CA GLY A 244 6.38 -19.21 1.76
C GLY A 244 6.97 -19.87 3.01
N THR A 245 7.21 -19.10 4.07
CA THR A 245 7.69 -19.60 5.36
C THR A 245 6.55 -19.47 6.36
N GLY A 246 5.86 -20.56 6.68
CA GLY A 246 5.15 -20.59 7.96
C GLY A 246 6.18 -20.44 9.07
N ASP A 247 5.85 -19.71 10.15
CA ASP A 247 6.71 -19.62 11.34
C ASP A 247 6.89 -20.97 12.05
N GLU A 248 6.27 -22.04 11.55
CA GLU A 248 6.37 -23.40 12.07
C GLU A 248 6.96 -24.34 11.02
N GLU A 249 7.64 -25.39 11.50
CA GLU A 249 8.01 -26.59 10.74
C GLU A 249 6.90 -26.96 9.74
N PRO A 250 7.21 -27.49 8.54
CA PRO A 250 6.22 -27.75 7.50
C PRO A 250 5.12 -28.71 8.00
N GLY A 251 4.08 -28.13 8.59
CA GLY A 251 2.86 -28.79 8.99
C GLY A 251 1.88 -28.87 7.82
N ASP A 252 0.75 -29.52 8.08
CA ASP A 252 -0.31 -29.82 7.10
C ASP A 252 -0.96 -28.55 6.49
N ASP A 253 -0.72 -27.37 7.07
CA ASP A 253 -1.28 -26.08 6.66
C ASP A 253 -0.45 -25.32 5.61
N THR A 254 0.73 -25.83 5.23
CA THR A 254 1.52 -25.20 4.14
C THR A 254 0.82 -25.39 2.79
N PRO A 255 0.54 -24.31 2.02
CA PRO A 255 -0.19 -24.46 0.77
C PRO A 255 0.60 -25.27 -0.25
N THR A 256 -0.06 -26.25 -0.85
CA THR A 256 0.52 -27.05 -1.93
C THR A 256 0.83 -26.19 -3.15
N ALA A 257 1.71 -26.68 -4.03
CA ALA A 257 2.01 -26.00 -5.30
C ALA A 257 0.74 -25.74 -6.13
N GLU A 258 -0.24 -26.65 -6.10
CA GLU A 258 -1.52 -26.49 -6.80
C GLU A 258 -2.33 -25.30 -6.26
N VAL A 259 -2.34 -25.10 -4.95
CA VAL A 259 -3.00 -23.95 -4.31
C VAL A 259 -2.34 -22.64 -4.72
N TRP A 260 -1.00 -22.59 -4.73
CA TRP A 260 -0.26 -21.42 -5.23
C TRP A 260 -0.57 -21.11 -6.69
N CYS A 261 -0.51 -22.12 -7.57
CA CYS A 261 -0.86 -21.97 -8.98
C CYS A 261 -2.30 -21.47 -9.15
N ALA A 262 -3.27 -22.08 -8.46
CA ALA A 262 -4.67 -21.68 -8.52
C ALA A 262 -4.86 -20.23 -8.08
N ALA A 263 -4.17 -19.81 -7.01
CA ALA A 263 -4.19 -18.43 -6.53
C ALA A 263 -3.64 -17.46 -7.59
N PHE A 264 -2.44 -17.68 -8.13
CA PHE A 264 -1.91 -16.78 -9.15
C PHE A 264 -2.76 -16.75 -10.41
N ARG A 265 -3.31 -17.88 -10.86
CA ARG A 265 -4.29 -17.89 -11.98
C ARG A 265 -5.52 -17.06 -11.65
N ALA A 266 -6.03 -17.13 -10.43
CA ALA A 266 -7.19 -16.35 -10.01
C ALA A 266 -6.86 -14.84 -9.96
N LEU A 267 -5.72 -14.48 -9.39
CA LEU A 267 -5.22 -13.10 -9.36
C LEU A 267 -5.09 -12.53 -10.77
N VAL A 268 -4.39 -13.23 -11.67
CA VAL A 268 -4.24 -12.79 -13.05
C VAL A 268 -5.58 -12.73 -13.75
N ARG A 269 -6.47 -13.73 -13.62
CA ARG A 269 -7.81 -13.63 -14.25
C ARG A 269 -8.61 -12.43 -13.77
N SER A 270 -8.55 -12.12 -12.48
CA SER A 270 -9.30 -11.01 -11.88
C SER A 270 -8.76 -9.63 -12.27
N LEU A 271 -7.44 -9.50 -12.47
CA LEU A 271 -6.75 -8.24 -12.73
C LEU A 271 -6.07 -8.19 -14.11
N ALA A 272 -6.29 -9.17 -14.99
CA ALA A 272 -5.63 -9.31 -16.29
C ALA A 272 -5.60 -8.03 -17.14
N PRO A 273 -6.68 -7.21 -17.23
CA PRO A 273 -6.62 -6.00 -18.05
C PRO A 273 -5.74 -4.88 -17.49
N THR A 274 -5.33 -4.97 -16.23
CA THR A 274 -4.72 -3.85 -15.49
C THR A 274 -3.42 -4.19 -14.77
N LEU A 275 -3.23 -5.44 -14.31
CA LEU A 275 -2.07 -5.85 -13.54
C LEU A 275 -0.78 -5.77 -14.37
N ARG A 276 0.14 -4.91 -13.91
CA ARG A 276 1.44 -4.66 -14.53
C ARG A 276 2.59 -5.17 -13.68
N ARG A 277 2.49 -5.02 -12.35
CA ARG A 277 3.61 -5.29 -11.44
C ARG A 277 3.18 -6.09 -10.23
N LEU A 278 3.97 -7.10 -9.92
CA LEU A 278 3.78 -7.96 -8.76
C LEU A 278 5.12 -8.05 -8.02
N HIS A 279 5.15 -7.56 -6.77
CA HIS A 279 6.39 -7.53 -5.99
C HIS A 279 6.36 -8.59 -4.90
N LEU A 280 7.17 -9.64 -5.05
CA LEU A 280 7.31 -10.80 -4.17
C LEU A 280 8.78 -11.04 -3.80
N ASN A 281 9.60 -9.99 -3.77
CA ASN A 281 10.97 -10.10 -3.26
C ASN A 281 10.94 -10.49 -1.78
N HIS A 282 11.92 -11.27 -1.32
CA HIS A 282 12.01 -11.69 0.09
C HIS A 282 10.69 -12.27 0.64
N ALA A 283 9.96 -13.02 -0.18
CA ALA A 283 8.65 -13.56 0.18
C ALA A 283 8.74 -14.92 0.90
N GLY A 284 9.96 -15.43 1.15
CA GLY A 284 10.17 -16.75 1.73
C GLY A 284 9.73 -17.90 0.83
N LEU A 285 9.55 -17.67 -0.48
CA LEU A 285 9.10 -18.71 -1.40
C LEU A 285 10.22 -19.71 -1.64
N ASN A 286 9.91 -21.00 -1.52
CA ASN A 286 10.83 -22.06 -1.88
C ASN A 286 11.01 -22.15 -3.41
N ALA A 287 12.04 -22.86 -3.87
CA ALA A 287 12.40 -22.91 -5.28
C ALA A 287 11.29 -23.50 -6.16
N GLN A 288 10.58 -24.52 -5.66
CA GLN A 288 9.47 -25.12 -6.39
C GLN A 288 8.34 -24.10 -6.59
N VAL A 289 7.91 -23.41 -5.54
CA VAL A 289 6.83 -22.42 -5.64
C VAL A 289 7.21 -21.31 -6.62
N VAL A 290 8.43 -20.77 -6.55
CA VAL A 290 8.89 -19.74 -7.51
C VAL A 290 8.76 -20.21 -8.97
N LEU A 291 9.19 -21.43 -9.28
CA LEU A 291 9.09 -21.99 -10.63
C LEU A 291 7.63 -22.14 -11.07
N HIS A 292 6.78 -22.68 -10.20
CA HIS A 292 5.34 -22.84 -10.47
C HIS A 292 4.64 -21.49 -10.70
N VAL A 293 5.01 -20.45 -9.95
CA VAL A 293 4.51 -19.09 -10.14
C VAL A 293 4.91 -18.56 -11.51
N VAL A 294 6.20 -18.63 -11.85
CA VAL A 294 6.69 -18.15 -13.16
C VAL A 294 6.01 -18.88 -14.31
N GLN A 295 5.89 -20.21 -14.22
CA GLN A 295 5.21 -21.01 -15.23
C GLN A 295 3.72 -20.65 -15.33
N THR A 296 3.02 -20.53 -14.20
CA THR A 296 1.61 -20.15 -14.16
C THR A 296 1.38 -18.79 -14.79
N LEU A 297 2.22 -17.80 -14.48
CA LEU A 297 2.13 -16.47 -15.08
C LEU A 297 2.40 -16.53 -16.58
N PHE A 298 3.43 -17.26 -17.02
CA PHE A 298 3.71 -17.48 -18.43
C PHE A 298 2.51 -18.10 -19.18
N GLU A 299 1.89 -19.15 -18.65
CA GLU A 299 0.68 -19.78 -19.23
C GLU A 299 -0.47 -18.78 -19.34
N CYS A 300 -0.66 -17.91 -18.34
CA CYS A 300 -1.70 -16.89 -18.35
C CYS A 300 -1.46 -15.82 -19.42
N VAL A 301 -0.19 -15.49 -19.72
CA VAL A 301 0.18 -14.54 -20.78
C VAL A 301 0.14 -15.19 -22.17
N GLY A 302 0.60 -16.44 -22.29
CA GLY A 302 0.73 -17.14 -23.58
C GLY A 302 -0.60 -17.59 -24.20
N HIS A 303 -1.62 -17.88 -23.41
CA HIS A 303 -2.91 -18.39 -23.90
C HIS A 303 -3.99 -17.31 -24.17
N GLN A 304 -3.76 -16.04 -23.83
CA GLN A 304 -4.76 -14.98 -24.05
C GLN A 304 -4.49 -14.20 -25.35
N ARG A 305 -5.50 -14.16 -26.24
CA ARG A 305 -5.55 -13.30 -27.45
C ARG A 305 -5.66 -11.79 -27.14
N ALA A 306 -5.56 -11.39 -25.88
CA ALA A 306 -5.34 -10.01 -25.45
C ALA A 306 -4.20 -10.01 -24.42
N PRO A 307 -3.18 -9.15 -24.57
CA PRO A 307 -1.97 -9.25 -23.77
C PRO A 307 -2.26 -8.83 -22.33
N CYS A 308 -2.07 -9.75 -21.38
CA CYS A 308 -1.74 -9.34 -20.03
C CYS A 308 -0.48 -8.46 -20.12
N THR A 309 -0.56 -7.20 -19.70
CA THR A 309 0.55 -6.23 -19.83
C THR A 309 1.48 -6.31 -18.62
N PHE A 310 2.02 -7.49 -18.32
CA PHE A 310 3.00 -7.59 -17.25
C PHE A 310 4.23 -6.77 -17.63
N ASP A 311 4.50 -5.73 -16.87
CA ASP A 311 5.77 -5.01 -16.96
C ASP A 311 6.85 -5.83 -16.26
N MET A 312 6.59 -6.26 -15.01
CA MET A 312 7.60 -6.92 -14.17
C MET A 312 7.02 -7.70 -12.98
N VAL A 313 7.58 -8.88 -12.74
CA VAL A 313 7.36 -9.71 -11.55
C VAL A 313 8.67 -9.79 -10.78
N TYR A 314 8.69 -9.28 -9.55
CA TYR A 314 9.89 -9.25 -8.72
C TYR A 314 9.89 -10.44 -7.75
N LEU A 315 10.87 -11.32 -7.86
CA LEU A 315 11.02 -12.57 -7.10
C LEU A 315 12.43 -12.73 -6.49
N ARG A 316 13.19 -11.64 -6.39
CA ARG A 316 14.55 -11.65 -5.84
C ARG A 316 14.56 -12.10 -4.39
N ALA A 317 15.67 -12.73 -4.01
CA ALA A 317 15.92 -13.18 -2.64
C ALA A 317 14.81 -14.09 -2.08
N ASN A 318 14.25 -14.92 -2.96
CA ASN A 318 13.58 -16.17 -2.61
C ASN A 318 14.59 -17.34 -2.76
N ALA A 319 14.17 -18.59 -2.59
CA ALA A 319 15.10 -19.73 -2.58
C ALA A 319 15.69 -20.12 -3.95
N VAL A 320 15.40 -19.37 -5.03
CA VAL A 320 16.00 -19.58 -6.35
C VAL A 320 17.23 -18.68 -6.48
N ALA A 321 18.36 -19.28 -6.89
CA ALA A 321 19.66 -18.60 -6.92
C ALA A 321 19.75 -17.47 -7.96
N ASP A 322 19.31 -17.71 -9.19
CA ASP A 322 19.34 -16.74 -10.29
C ASP A 322 18.43 -17.16 -11.48
N THR A 323 18.29 -16.26 -12.46
CA THR A 323 17.46 -16.45 -13.67
C THR A 323 17.87 -17.66 -14.51
N GLU A 324 19.16 -17.96 -14.62
CA GLU A 324 19.64 -19.05 -15.48
C GLU A 324 19.39 -20.42 -14.85
N ALA A 325 19.53 -20.53 -13.53
CA ALA A 325 19.11 -21.71 -12.78
C ALA A 325 17.61 -21.96 -12.92
N ALA A 326 16.78 -20.91 -12.82
CA ALA A 326 15.34 -21.02 -13.02
C ALA A 326 14.97 -21.47 -14.43
N LEU A 327 15.59 -20.85 -15.45
CA LEU A 327 15.35 -21.19 -16.86
C LEU A 327 15.68 -22.65 -17.17
N ARG A 328 16.81 -23.18 -16.66
CA ARG A 328 17.16 -24.60 -16.87
C ARG A 328 16.09 -25.55 -16.33
N LEU A 329 15.53 -25.24 -15.17
CA LEU A 329 14.48 -26.06 -14.55
C LEU A 329 13.16 -25.93 -15.31
N LEU A 330 12.74 -24.71 -15.65
CA LEU A 330 11.48 -24.48 -16.37
C LEU A 330 11.50 -25.07 -17.79
N LEU A 331 12.61 -24.93 -18.52
CA LEU A 331 12.73 -25.43 -19.90
C LEU A 331 12.70 -26.96 -19.99
N SER A 332 12.98 -27.67 -18.89
CA SER A 332 12.93 -29.14 -18.88
C SER A 332 11.52 -29.71 -19.05
N GLY A 333 10.48 -28.92 -18.74
CA GLY A 333 9.07 -29.33 -18.79
C GLY A 333 8.26 -28.69 -19.92
N VAL A 334 8.90 -27.94 -20.83
CA VAL A 334 8.21 -27.08 -21.80
C VAL A 334 8.52 -27.51 -23.24
N SER A 335 7.55 -27.34 -24.13
CA SER A 335 7.70 -27.69 -25.56
C SER A 335 8.84 -26.87 -26.21
N ARG A 336 9.43 -27.39 -27.29
CA ARG A 336 10.44 -26.64 -28.06
C ARG A 336 9.90 -25.33 -28.63
N GLU A 337 8.60 -25.26 -28.91
CA GLU A 337 7.93 -24.09 -29.48
C GLU A 337 7.78 -22.98 -28.43
N ASP A 338 7.48 -23.34 -27.18
CA ASP A 338 7.31 -22.41 -26.07
C ASP A 338 8.63 -21.99 -25.42
N ALA A 339 9.70 -22.75 -25.60
CA ALA A 339 11.01 -22.52 -24.97
C ALA A 339 11.58 -21.12 -25.25
N ALA A 340 11.48 -20.64 -26.49
CA ALA A 340 11.97 -19.31 -26.88
C ALA A 340 11.13 -18.19 -26.23
N THR A 341 9.80 -18.35 -26.24
CA THR A 341 8.85 -17.40 -25.67
C THR A 341 9.00 -17.32 -24.15
N LEU A 342 9.16 -18.47 -23.47
CA LEU A 342 9.40 -18.53 -22.04
C LEU A 342 10.73 -17.87 -21.65
N THR A 343 11.78 -18.10 -22.43
CA THR A 343 13.08 -17.45 -22.21
C THR A 343 12.97 -15.94 -22.32
N HIS A 344 12.27 -15.44 -23.35
CA HIS A 344 12.01 -14.02 -23.53
C HIS A 344 11.19 -13.45 -22.37
N PHE A 345 10.12 -14.14 -21.97
CA PHE A 345 9.28 -13.75 -20.83
C PHE A 345 10.09 -13.61 -19.54
N CYS A 346 10.89 -14.64 -19.18
CA CYS A 346 11.69 -14.61 -17.95
C CYS A 346 12.72 -13.48 -17.96
N ARG A 347 13.38 -13.22 -19.10
CA ARG A 347 14.40 -12.17 -19.19
C ARG A 347 13.83 -10.75 -19.21
N THR A 348 12.59 -10.59 -19.66
CA THR A 348 11.97 -9.27 -19.84
C THR A 348 11.07 -8.88 -18.68
N HIS A 349 10.36 -9.86 -18.11
CA HIS A 349 9.24 -9.62 -17.20
C HIS A 349 9.43 -10.28 -15.83
N VAL A 350 10.53 -10.99 -15.58
CA VAL A 350 10.80 -11.61 -14.28
C VAL A 350 12.16 -11.15 -13.74
N SER A 351 12.16 -10.63 -12.53
CA SER A 351 13.37 -10.29 -11.78
C SER A 351 13.61 -11.34 -10.71
N LEU A 352 14.50 -12.30 -11.00
CA LEU A 352 14.96 -13.33 -10.08
C LEU A 352 16.23 -12.88 -9.35
#